data_AF-A0A7C9AIY9-F1
#
_entry.id   AF-A0A7C9AIY9-F1
#
_cell.length_a   1.000
_cell.length_b   1.000
_cell.length_c   1.000
_cell.angle_alpha   90.00
_cell.angle_beta   90.00
_cell.angle_gamma   90.00
#
_symmetry.space_group_name_H-M   'P 1'
#
loop_
_entity.id
_entity.type
_entity.pdbx_description
1 polymer ?
#
loop_
_entity_poly.entity_id
_entity_poly.type
_entity_poly.pdbx_seq_one_letter_code
_entity_poly.pdbx_strand_id
1 'polypeptide(L)'
;RKINSKANEDTGYALRPRTSTLSIFHVATGPEMEDLDLLRQRLVAAFLAMEPPDCLISLARTCGGGSIGEDVQGFIWSHCIDRGDEKCHVPYLKNFLKKLIKEVESTGGSLLDEFYERYAFNSYIHKKLY
;
A
#
# COMPACT_ATOMS: atom_id res chain seq x y z
N ARG A 1 -47.51 44.95 16.93
CA ARG A 1 -46.67 45.05 18.15
C ARG A 1 -46.49 43.63 18.71
N LYS A 2 -45.23 43.22 18.85
CA LYS A 2 -44.67 42.16 19.71
C LYS A 2 -45.19 40.70 19.59
N ILE A 3 -44.40 39.92 18.86
CA ILE A 3 -44.02 38.52 19.13
C ILE A 3 -43.80 38.24 20.63
N ASN A 4 -44.14 37.04 21.12
CA ASN A 4 -43.18 36.05 21.66
C ASN A 4 -43.87 34.79 22.27
N SER A 5 -43.10 33.70 22.21
CA SER A 5 -43.07 32.48 23.04
C SER A 5 -43.79 31.22 22.52
N LYS A 6 -43.31 29.98 22.75
CA LYS A 6 -41.98 29.31 22.74
C LYS A 6 -42.25 27.87 23.18
N ALA A 7 -41.63 26.90 22.50
CA ALA A 7 -41.41 25.49 22.92
C ALA A 7 -42.69 24.63 23.07
N ASN A 8 -42.67 23.30 22.97
CA ASN A 8 -41.59 22.35 23.17
C ASN A 8 -41.86 21.05 22.40
N GLU A 9 -40.77 20.32 22.18
CA GLU A 9 -40.66 18.99 21.59
C GLU A 9 -41.43 17.93 22.39
N ASP A 10 -41.93 16.89 21.71
CA ASP A 10 -41.88 15.53 22.25
C ASP A 10 -41.95 14.47 21.14
N THR A 11 -40.77 13.90 20.87
CA THR A 11 -40.44 12.48 20.66
C THR A 11 -41.51 11.52 20.14
N GLY A 12 -41.30 11.01 18.92
CA GLY A 12 -41.97 9.83 18.39
C GLY A 12 -41.06 9.08 17.41
N TYR A 13 -40.32 8.11 17.94
CA TYR A 13 -39.42 7.23 17.19
C TYR A 13 -40.15 6.47 16.08
N ALA A 14 -39.70 6.63 14.83
CA ALA A 14 -40.04 5.71 13.74
C ALA A 14 -38.78 5.40 12.92
N LEU A 15 -38.30 4.16 13.11
CA LEU A 15 -37.25 3.49 12.34
C LEU A 15 -37.52 3.57 10.84
N ARG A 16 -36.53 4.04 10.06
CA ARG A 16 -36.42 3.77 8.61
C ARG A 16 -34.96 3.48 8.22
N PRO A 17 -34.74 2.66 7.18
CA PRO A 17 -33.56 1.82 7.08
C PRO A 17 -32.32 2.55 6.56
N ARG A 18 -31.16 2.04 6.99
CA ARG A 18 -29.82 2.43 6.55
C ARG A 18 -29.71 2.40 5.02
N THR A 19 -29.52 3.57 4.43
CA THR A 19 -28.67 3.73 3.25
C THR A 19 -27.68 4.85 3.57
N SER A 20 -26.61 4.49 4.27
CA SER A 20 -25.47 5.40 4.45
C SER A 20 -24.66 5.40 3.16
N THR A 21 -25.12 6.14 2.16
CA THR A 21 -24.19 6.78 1.20
C THR A 21 -23.39 7.80 1.99
N LEU A 22 -22.21 7.40 2.43
CA LEU A 22 -21.26 8.29 3.10
C LEU A 22 -20.63 9.18 2.01
N SER A 23 -21.29 10.30 1.74
CA SER A 23 -20.68 11.45 1.09
C SER A 23 -19.58 12.00 1.99
N ILE A 24 -18.32 11.74 1.66
CA ILE A 24 -17.16 12.39 2.26
C ILE A 24 -16.43 13.15 1.16
N PHE A 25 -16.56 14.47 1.25
CA PHE A 25 -15.73 15.55 0.73
C PHE A 25 -15.33 15.49 -0.76
N HIS A 26 -16.09 16.23 -1.57
CA HIS A 26 -15.52 16.95 -2.71
C HIS A 26 -14.64 18.08 -2.14
N VAL A 27 -13.34 17.83 -1.97
CA VAL A 27 -12.35 18.90 -1.86
C VAL A 27 -11.73 19.06 -3.25
N ALA A 28 -11.86 20.25 -3.82
CA ALA A 28 -11.18 20.62 -5.04
C ALA A 28 -9.72 20.93 -4.68
N THR A 29 -8.85 19.93 -4.73
CA THR A 29 -7.40 20.09 -4.79
C THR A 29 -6.90 19.53 -6.12
N GLY A 30 -5.94 20.22 -6.75
CA GLY A 30 -5.45 19.87 -8.10
C GLY A 30 -4.97 18.41 -8.18
N PRO A 31 -5.34 17.64 -9.22
CA PRO A 31 -5.52 16.21 -9.07
C PRO A 31 -4.34 15.38 -9.59
N GLU A 32 -3.13 15.55 -9.07
CA GLU A 32 -2.05 14.56 -9.36
C GLU A 32 -1.05 14.30 -8.22
N MET A 33 -0.91 15.19 -7.24
CA MET A 33 0.17 15.04 -6.24
C MET A 33 -0.24 14.27 -4.98
N GLU A 34 -1.53 14.21 -4.64
CA GLU A 34 -2.04 13.55 -3.41
C GLU A 34 -2.28 12.03 -3.59
N ASP A 35 -2.28 11.51 -4.82
CA ASP A 35 -2.58 10.09 -5.11
C ASP A 35 -1.34 9.17 -4.92
N LEU A 36 -0.15 9.68 -5.22
CA LEU A 36 1.09 8.89 -5.14
C LEU A 36 1.46 8.52 -3.69
N ASP A 37 1.27 9.44 -2.75
CA ASP A 37 1.58 9.20 -1.33
C ASP A 37 0.62 8.17 -0.73
N LEU A 38 -0.68 8.27 -1.05
CA LEU A 38 -1.66 7.27 -0.65
C LEU A 38 -1.32 5.90 -1.22
N LEU A 39 -0.90 5.84 -2.48
CA LEU A 39 -0.54 4.59 -3.14
C LEU A 39 0.72 3.95 -2.53
N ARG A 40 1.73 4.77 -2.20
CA ARG A 40 2.92 4.34 -1.46
C ARG A 40 2.58 3.80 -0.07
N GLN A 41 1.67 4.46 0.65
CA GLN A 41 1.17 3.96 1.94
C GLN A 41 0.43 2.62 1.78
N ARG A 42 -0.41 2.49 0.75
CA ARG A 42 -1.11 1.23 0.44
C ARG A 42 -0.14 0.10 0.12
N LEU A 43 0.93 0.37 -0.60
CA LEU A 43 1.98 -0.61 -0.88
C LEU A 43 2.65 -1.11 0.42
N VAL A 44 3.01 -0.19 1.32
CA VAL A 44 3.59 -0.54 2.63
C VAL A 44 2.60 -1.34 3.47
N ALA A 45 1.34 -0.90 3.55
CA ALA A 45 0.30 -1.59 4.30
C ALA A 45 0.05 -3.02 3.76
N ALA A 46 -0.04 -3.18 2.44
CA ALA A 46 -0.18 -4.48 1.79
C ALA A 46 1.03 -5.40 2.09
N PHE A 47 2.24 -4.84 2.07
CA PHE A 47 3.44 -5.60 2.41
C PHE A 47 3.42 -6.11 3.86
N LEU A 48 3.08 -5.23 4.81
CA LEU A 48 2.96 -5.57 6.23
C LEU A 48 1.82 -6.57 6.50
N ALA A 49 0.75 -6.52 5.72
CA ALA A 49 -0.35 -7.48 5.76
C ALA A 49 0.00 -8.83 5.10
N MET A 50 1.21 -8.99 4.55
CA MET A 50 1.64 -10.17 3.80
C MET A 50 0.72 -10.51 2.61
N GLU A 51 0.18 -9.49 1.94
CA GLU A 51 -0.62 -9.65 0.73
C GLU A 51 0.16 -10.40 -0.37
N PRO A 52 -0.51 -11.09 -1.30
CA PRO A 52 0.17 -11.82 -2.37
C PRO A 52 1.16 -10.94 -3.14
N PRO A 53 2.34 -11.47 -3.52
CA PRO A 53 3.34 -10.70 -4.26
C PRO A 53 2.82 -10.01 -5.52
N ASP A 54 1.86 -10.62 -6.25
CA ASP A 54 1.27 -10.00 -7.45
C ASP A 54 0.54 -8.69 -7.14
N CYS A 55 -0.10 -8.59 -5.96
CA CYS A 55 -0.74 -7.38 -5.49
C CYS A 55 0.30 -6.28 -5.25
N LEU A 56 1.44 -6.64 -4.62
CA LEU A 56 2.54 -5.70 -4.39
C LEU A 56 3.17 -5.22 -5.68
N ILE A 57 3.41 -6.11 -6.65
CA ILE A 57 3.95 -5.74 -7.96
C ILE A 57 2.99 -4.78 -8.68
N SER A 58 1.69 -5.04 -8.65
CA SER A 58 0.69 -4.18 -9.27
C SER A 58 0.65 -2.78 -8.64
N LEU A 59 0.71 -2.70 -7.31
CA LEU A 59 0.78 -1.43 -6.58
C LEU A 59 2.09 -0.70 -6.88
N ALA A 60 3.23 -1.39 -6.88
CA ALA A 60 4.53 -0.82 -7.20
C ALA A 60 4.58 -0.24 -8.63
N ARG A 61 4.02 -0.94 -9.62
CA ARG A 61 3.90 -0.41 -10.98
C ARG A 61 3.05 0.84 -11.01
N THR A 62 1.94 0.86 -10.28
CA THR A 62 1.08 2.04 -10.21
C THR A 62 1.85 3.21 -9.57
N CYS A 63 2.69 2.97 -8.56
CA CYS A 63 3.56 3.99 -7.95
C CYS A 63 4.56 4.59 -8.95
N GLY A 64 5.01 3.81 -9.93
CA GLY A 64 5.94 4.26 -10.96
C GLY A 64 5.28 4.61 -12.29
N GLY A 65 3.96 4.84 -12.31
CA GLY A 65 3.25 5.23 -13.53
C GLY A 65 3.21 4.14 -14.62
N GLY A 66 3.33 2.88 -14.25
CA GLY A 66 3.22 1.71 -15.14
C GLY A 66 4.44 0.79 -15.14
N SER A 67 5.57 1.23 -14.60
CA SER A 67 6.81 0.46 -14.46
C SER A 67 7.41 0.62 -13.05
N ILE A 68 8.45 -0.17 -12.72
CA ILE A 68 9.12 -0.12 -11.42
C ILE A 68 10.52 0.49 -11.62
N GLY A 69 10.58 1.82 -11.59
CA GLY A 69 11.83 2.58 -11.69
C GLY A 69 12.61 2.64 -10.37
N GLU A 70 13.81 3.22 -10.42
CA GLU A 70 14.74 3.33 -9.28
C GLU A 70 14.09 3.99 -8.05
N ASP A 71 13.27 5.03 -8.24
CA ASP A 71 12.56 5.70 -7.13
C ASP A 71 11.61 4.74 -6.38
N VAL A 72 10.89 3.89 -7.11
CA VAL A 72 9.96 2.91 -6.53
C VAL A 72 10.75 1.80 -5.84
N GLN A 73 11.85 1.35 -6.46
CA GLN A 73 12.75 0.36 -5.90
C GLN A 73 13.35 0.85 -4.57
N GLY A 74 13.90 2.06 -4.52
CA GLY A 74 14.43 2.67 -3.30
C GLY A 74 13.36 2.85 -2.21
N PHE A 75 12.14 3.21 -2.61
CA PHE A 75 11.02 3.29 -1.66
C PHE A 75 10.69 1.93 -1.04
N ILE A 76 10.53 0.88 -1.86
CA ILE A 76 10.29 -0.49 -1.42
C ILE A 76 11.43 -0.96 -0.51
N TRP A 77 12.67 -0.71 -0.90
CA TRP A 77 13.83 -1.07 -0.11
C TRP A 77 13.74 -0.43 1.28
N SER A 78 13.63 0.90 1.36
CA SER A 78 13.64 1.63 2.62
C SER A 78 12.45 1.29 3.52
N HIS A 79 11.25 1.09 2.98
CA HIS A 79 10.03 0.98 3.78
C HIS A 79 9.55 -0.45 4.01
N CYS A 80 9.85 -1.38 3.10
CA CYS A 80 9.38 -2.76 3.18
C CYS A 80 10.51 -3.72 3.59
N ILE A 81 11.74 -3.49 3.15
CA ILE A 81 12.83 -4.48 3.25
C ILE A 81 13.84 -4.12 4.34
N ASP A 82 14.40 -2.92 4.30
CA ASP A 82 15.45 -2.43 5.19
C ASP A 82 14.93 -2.18 6.61
N ARG A 83 13.72 -1.61 6.71
CA ARG A 83 12.98 -1.47 7.97
C ARG A 83 12.28 -2.75 8.44
N GLY A 84 12.21 -3.77 7.58
CA GLY A 84 11.59 -5.04 7.91
C GLY A 84 12.48 -5.81 8.88
N ASP A 85 12.10 -5.80 10.16
CA ASP A 85 12.67 -6.58 11.26
C ASP A 85 13.35 -7.88 10.81
N GLU A 86 14.35 -8.34 11.58
CA GLU A 86 14.95 -9.69 11.50
C GLU A 86 13.91 -10.84 11.50
N LYS A 87 12.64 -10.53 11.75
CA LYS A 87 11.45 -11.41 11.77
C LYS A 87 10.65 -11.43 10.46
N CYS A 88 11.06 -10.71 9.42
CA CYS A 88 10.35 -10.74 8.14
C CYS A 88 10.26 -12.20 7.64
N HIS A 89 9.05 -12.67 7.34
CA HIS A 89 8.81 -14.07 7.00
C HIS A 89 9.62 -14.47 5.76
N VAL A 90 10.71 -15.20 5.95
CA VAL A 90 11.74 -15.47 4.93
C VAL A 90 11.18 -16.07 3.63
N PRO A 91 10.25 -17.06 3.66
CA PRO A 91 9.66 -17.58 2.43
C PRO A 91 8.83 -16.54 1.67
N TYR A 92 8.11 -15.68 2.39
CA TYR A 92 7.30 -14.61 1.79
C TYR A 92 8.20 -13.57 1.11
N LEU A 93 9.20 -13.08 1.85
CA LEU A 93 10.14 -12.09 1.35
C LEU A 93 10.89 -12.62 0.12
N LYS A 94 11.33 -13.88 0.15
CA LYS A 94 11.97 -14.54 -1.00
C LYS A 94 11.06 -14.57 -2.23
N ASN A 95 9.78 -14.92 -2.06
CA ASN A 95 8.82 -14.98 -3.17
C ASN A 95 8.53 -13.59 -3.75
N PHE A 96 8.40 -12.58 -2.87
CA PHE A 96 8.24 -11.19 -3.29
C PHE A 96 9.45 -10.70 -4.08
N LEU A 97 10.66 -10.85 -3.55
CA LEU A 97 11.91 -10.47 -4.21
C LEU A 97 12.04 -11.14 -5.59
N LYS A 98 11.75 -12.45 -5.67
CA LYS A 98 11.79 -13.19 -6.95
C LYS A 98 10.86 -12.59 -7.99
N LYS A 99 9.64 -12.20 -7.61
CA LYS A 99 8.69 -11.58 -8.56
C LYS A 99 9.11 -10.17 -8.93
N LEU A 100 9.63 -9.40 -7.98
CA LEU A 100 10.10 -8.04 -8.22
C LEU A 100 11.26 -8.02 -9.22
N ILE A 101 12.28 -8.85 -8.99
CA ILE A 101 13.42 -9.03 -9.89
C ILE A 101 12.94 -9.35 -11.30
N LYS A 102 12.08 -10.38 -11.42
CA LYS A 102 11.54 -10.81 -12.72
C LYS A 102 10.75 -9.70 -13.43
N GLU A 103 9.93 -8.94 -12.70
CA GLU A 103 9.15 -7.84 -13.28
C GLU A 103 10.09 -6.78 -13.87
N VAL A 104 11.04 -6.29 -13.08
CA VAL A 104 11.99 -5.24 -13.50
C VAL A 104 12.80 -5.71 -14.71
N GLU A 105 13.37 -6.92 -14.67
CA GLU A 105 14.12 -7.51 -15.78
C GLU A 105 13.26 -7.66 -17.04
N SER A 106 12.00 -8.09 -16.90
CA SER A 106 11.10 -8.26 -18.05
C SER A 106 10.71 -6.94 -18.72
N THR A 107 10.72 -5.84 -17.96
CA THR A 107 10.51 -4.49 -18.48
C THR A 107 11.79 -3.84 -19.02
N GLY A 108 12.94 -4.52 -18.94
CA GLY A 108 14.24 -3.99 -19.33
C GLY A 108 14.78 -2.92 -18.38
N GLY A 109 14.26 -2.84 -17.15
CA GLY A 109 14.72 -1.90 -16.14
C GLY A 109 16.01 -2.37 -15.46
N SER A 110 16.77 -1.41 -14.94
CA SER A 110 17.91 -1.70 -14.05
C SER A 110 17.39 -2.00 -12.64
N LEU A 111 17.86 -3.08 -12.04
CA LEU A 111 17.52 -3.44 -10.66
C LEU A 111 18.68 -3.05 -9.73
N LEU A 112 18.36 -2.51 -8.55
CA LEU A 112 19.37 -2.23 -7.52
C LEU A 112 20.03 -3.55 -7.02
N ASP A 113 21.35 -3.54 -6.90
CA ASP A 113 22.17 -4.70 -6.51
C ASP A 113 21.75 -5.28 -5.16
N GLU A 114 21.28 -4.43 -4.25
CA GLU A 114 20.80 -4.78 -2.93
C GLU A 114 19.65 -5.80 -2.97
N PHE A 115 18.81 -5.78 -4.01
CA PHE A 115 17.76 -6.79 -4.18
C PHE A 115 18.33 -8.17 -4.51
N TYR A 116 19.38 -8.24 -5.34
CA TYR A 116 20.06 -9.50 -5.65
C TYR A 116 20.76 -10.06 -4.42
N GLU A 117 21.47 -9.21 -3.68
CA GLU A 117 22.14 -9.59 -2.43
C GLU A 117 21.14 -10.12 -1.40
N ARG A 118 20.04 -9.39 -1.19
CA ARG A 118 19.00 -9.78 -0.24
C ARG A 118 18.31 -11.09 -0.65
N TYR A 119 18.07 -11.29 -1.95
CA TYR A 119 17.50 -12.54 -2.46
C TYR A 119 18.45 -13.73 -2.29
N ALA A 120 19.74 -13.54 -2.56
CA ALA A 120 20.77 -14.56 -2.34
C ALA A 120 20.88 -14.94 -0.86
N PHE A 121 20.91 -13.95 0.03
CA PHE A 121 20.94 -14.15 1.48
C PHE A 121 19.74 -14.96 1.97
N ASN A 122 18.52 -14.57 1.60
CA ASN A 122 17.30 -15.29 1.99
C ASN A 122 17.24 -16.71 1.41
N SER A 123 17.80 -16.91 0.21
CA SER A 123 17.90 -18.23 -0.41
C SER A 123 18.89 -19.14 0.31
N TYR A 124 19.98 -18.58 0.85
CA TYR A 124 20.96 -19.31 1.64
C TYR A 124 20.41 -19.70 3.03
N ILE A 125 19.77 -18.77 3.74
CA ILE A 125 19.19 -19.03 5.06
C ILE A 125 18.09 -20.10 5.00
N HIS A 126 17.21 -20.04 4.00
CA HIS A 126 16.15 -21.04 3.82
C HIS A 126 16.70 -22.46 3.59
N LYS A 127 17.89 -22.62 2.98
CA LYS A 127 18.54 -23.93 2.78
C LYS A 127 19.27 -24.46 4.03
N LYS A 128 19.52 -23.61 5.02
CA LYS A 128 20.26 -23.97 6.24
C LYS A 128 19.32 -24.34 7.40
N LEU A 129 18.07 -23.86 7.35
CA LEU A 129 17.05 -24.09 8.37
C LEU A 129 16.13 -25.30 8.07
N TYR A 130 16.26 -25.90 6.89
CA TYR A 130 15.51 -27.08 6.42
C TYR A 130 16.46 -28.01 5.67
#